data_AF-A0A3S2CZ66-F1
#
_entry.id   AF-A0A3S2CZ66-F1
#
_cell.length_a   1.000
_cell.length_b   1.000
_cell.length_c   1.000
_cell.angle_alpha   90.00
_cell.angle_beta   90.00
_cell.angle_gamma   90.00
#
_symmetry.space_group_name_H-M   'P 1'
#
loop_
_entity.id
_entity.type
_entity.pdbx_description
1 polymer ?
#
loop_
_entity_poly.entity_id
_entity_poly.type
_entity_poly.pdbx_seq_one_letter_code
_entity_poly.pdbx_strand_id
1 'polypeptide(L)'
;MIVHRSTVAVEKDTRFLDRYHILFSDFNDAWGVLQSTLADLTDIAGTDDVVFYFSDDVNWRKELVEPDYKSNRKGSRKPLAYYAVIEEIERL
;
A
#
# COMPACT_ATOMS: atom_id res chain seq x y z
N MET A 1 5.95 2.82 3.02
CA MET A 1 5.56 1.42 2.71
C MET A 1 5.44 1.29 1.21
N ILE A 2 6.16 0.34 0.61
CA ILE A 2 6.25 0.19 -0.85
C ILE A 2 4.90 -0.18 -1.47
N VAL A 3 4.16 -1.15 -0.89
CA VAL A 3 2.81 -1.54 -1.32
C VAL A 3 1.83 -0.36 -1.29
N HIS A 4 1.85 0.46 -0.24
CA HIS A 4 1.01 1.66 -0.16
C HIS A 4 1.36 2.65 -1.28
N ARG A 5 2.65 2.83 -1.59
CA ARG A 5 3.07 3.76 -2.64
C ARG A 5 2.62 3.27 -4.02
N SER A 6 2.80 1.98 -4.31
CA SER A 6 2.41 1.39 -5.60
C SER A 6 0.89 1.48 -5.83
N THR A 7 0.10 1.28 -4.78
CA THR A 7 -1.36 1.30 -4.86
C THR A 7 -1.95 2.71 -4.92
N VAL A 8 -1.36 3.68 -4.21
CA VAL A 8 -1.71 5.11 -4.41
C VAL A 8 -1.43 5.56 -5.84
N ALA A 9 -0.31 5.12 -6.42
CA ALA A 9 0.12 5.58 -7.74
C ALA A 9 -0.88 5.26 -8.87
N VAL A 10 -1.72 4.24 -8.67
CA VAL A 10 -2.68 3.76 -9.68
C VAL A 10 -4.13 4.04 -9.32
N GLU A 11 -4.37 4.64 -8.15
CA GLU A 11 -5.69 5.03 -7.70
C GLU A 11 -6.15 6.29 -8.43
N LYS A 12 -7.32 6.23 -9.05
CA LYS A 12 -7.86 7.26 -9.92
C LYS A 12 -9.26 7.64 -9.45
N ASP A 13 -9.47 8.92 -9.19
CA ASP A 13 -10.81 9.51 -9.08
C ASP A 13 -11.25 9.93 -10.49
N THR A 14 -12.31 9.30 -10.98
CA THR A 14 -12.88 9.56 -12.30
C THR A 14 -14.33 9.97 -12.16
N ARG A 15 -14.67 11.06 -12.84
CA ARG A 15 -16.02 11.59 -12.89
C ARG A 15 -16.81 10.91 -14.01
N PHE A 16 -17.88 10.22 -13.65
CA PHE A 16 -18.82 9.61 -14.60
C PHE A 16 -20.07 10.49 -14.66
N LEU A 17 -20.23 11.29 -15.73
CA LEU A 17 -21.19 12.40 -15.79
C LEU A 17 -20.92 13.47 -14.73
N ASP A 18 -21.66 14.58 -14.80
CA ASP A 18 -21.43 15.70 -13.89
C ASP A 18 -21.72 15.38 -12.41
N ARG A 19 -22.44 14.31 -12.10
CA ARG A 19 -22.91 14.03 -10.74
C ARG A 19 -22.25 12.85 -10.03
N TYR A 20 -21.55 11.97 -10.74
CA TYR A 20 -20.96 10.79 -10.10
C TYR A 20 -19.44 10.84 -10.12
N HIS A 21 -18.87 10.50 -8.97
CA HIS A 21 -17.45 10.26 -8.81
C HIS A 21 -17.25 8.79 -8.49
N ILE A 22 -16.30 8.17 -9.18
CA ILE A 22 -15.89 6.79 -8.93
C ILE A 22 -14.40 6.84 -8.64
N LEU A 23 -14.04 6.30 -7.49
CA LEU A 23 -12.66 6.01 -7.17
C LEU A 23 -12.39 4.55 -7.52
N PHE A 24 -11.38 4.28 -8.33
CA PHE A 24 -10.98 2.93 -8.67
C PHE A 24 -9.46 2.78 -8.76
N SER A 25 -8.99 1.54 -8.69
CA SER A 25 -7.60 1.15 -8.95
C SER A 25 -7.60 -0.20 -9.67
N ASP A 26 -6.66 -0.40 -10.58
CA ASP A 26 -6.42 -1.71 -11.18
C ASP A 26 -5.34 -2.47 -10.39
N PHE A 27 -5.58 -3.75 -10.11
CA PHE A 27 -4.64 -4.59 -9.38
C PHE A 27 -3.34 -4.84 -10.18
N ASN A 28 -3.45 -5.12 -11.48
CA ASN A 28 -2.29 -5.42 -12.32
C ASN A 28 -1.42 -4.17 -12.48
N ASP A 29 -2.02 -2.99 -12.60
CA ASP A 29 -1.29 -1.72 -12.59
C ASP A 29 -0.51 -1.58 -11.27
N ALA A 30 -1.17 -1.77 -10.11
CA ALA A 30 -0.52 -1.66 -8.79
C ALA A 30 0.63 -2.67 -8.64
N TRP A 31 0.40 -3.89 -9.10
CA TRP A 31 1.36 -4.99 -9.07
C TRP A 31 2.57 -4.70 -9.94
N GLY A 32 2.36 -4.22 -11.17
CA GLY A 32 3.44 -3.82 -12.08
C GLY A 32 4.30 -2.68 -11.51
N VAL A 33 3.69 -1.69 -10.85
CA VAL A 33 4.43 -0.62 -10.16
C VAL A 33 5.27 -1.18 -9.00
N LEU A 34 4.72 -2.11 -8.22
CA LEU A 34 5.47 -2.79 -7.15
C LEU A 34 6.66 -3.58 -7.72
N GLN A 35 6.44 -4.42 -8.72
CA GLN A 35 7.48 -5.24 -9.34
C GLN A 35 8.60 -4.39 -9.95
N SER A 36 8.25 -3.32 -10.66
CA SER A 36 9.25 -2.39 -11.22
C SER A 36 10.09 -1.74 -10.12
N THR A 37 9.44 -1.30 -9.03
CA THR A 37 10.15 -0.72 -7.90
C THR A 37 11.05 -1.75 -7.20
N LEU A 38 10.61 -3.01 -7.10
CA LEU A 38 11.42 -4.08 -6.52
C LEU A 38 12.63 -4.38 -7.40
N ALA A 39 12.46 -4.48 -8.72
CA ALA A 39 13.55 -4.69 -9.66
C ALA A 39 14.64 -3.61 -9.53
N ASP A 40 14.23 -2.33 -9.47
CA ASP A 40 15.17 -1.23 -9.26
C ASP A 40 15.93 -1.39 -7.92
N LEU A 41 15.24 -1.81 -6.86
CA LEU A 41 15.84 -1.97 -5.53
C LEU A 41 16.77 -3.19 -5.45
N THR A 42 16.41 -4.31 -6.06
CA THR A 42 17.23 -5.53 -6.11
C THR A 42 18.47 -5.31 -6.95
N ASP A 43 18.36 -4.59 -8.06
CA ASP A 43 19.50 -4.19 -8.89
C ASP A 43 20.49 -3.30 -8.12
N ILE A 44 19.97 -2.30 -7.40
CA ILE A 44 20.80 -1.43 -6.55
C ILE A 44 21.44 -2.22 -5.40
N ALA A 45 20.70 -3.14 -4.78
CA ALA A 45 21.16 -3.92 -3.65
C ALA A 45 22.09 -5.09 -4.05
N GLY A 46 22.09 -5.48 -5.32
CA GLY A 46 22.83 -6.65 -5.82
C GLY A 46 22.34 -7.97 -5.25
N THR A 47 21.04 -8.07 -4.92
CA THR A 47 20.42 -9.28 -4.37
C THR A 47 18.95 -9.37 -4.76
N ASP A 48 18.48 -10.59 -5.02
CA ASP A 48 17.07 -10.89 -5.27
C ASP A 48 16.33 -11.35 -3.98
N ASP A 49 17.04 -11.42 -2.85
CA ASP A 49 16.45 -11.81 -1.57
C ASP A 49 15.61 -10.67 -0.99
N VAL A 50 14.29 -10.88 -0.92
CA VAL A 50 13.31 -9.88 -0.50
C VAL A 50 12.44 -10.45 0.61
N VAL A 51 12.42 -9.74 1.75
CA VAL A 51 11.54 -10.06 2.89
C VAL A 51 10.57 -8.92 3.14
N PHE A 52 9.27 -9.21 3.08
CA PHE A 52 8.22 -8.22 3.35
C PHE A 52 7.87 -8.19 4.85
N TYR A 53 7.84 -6.98 5.41
CA TYR A 53 7.38 -6.74 6.79
C TYR A 53 6.13 -5.85 6.78
N PHE A 54 5.02 -6.41 7.26
CA PHE A 54 3.77 -5.67 7.44
C PHE A 54 3.53 -5.39 8.92
N SER A 55 3.12 -4.16 9.23
CA SER A 55 2.76 -3.77 10.59
C SER A 55 1.30 -4.13 10.87
N ASP A 56 1.05 -4.73 12.02
CA ASP A 56 -0.29 -5.01 12.53
C ASP A 56 -0.99 -3.76 13.11
N ASP A 57 -2.26 -3.91 13.51
CA ASP A 57 -3.06 -2.87 14.15
C ASP A 57 -2.65 -2.62 15.63
N VAL A 58 -2.13 -3.65 16.29
CA VAL A 58 -1.53 -3.61 17.62
C VAL A 58 -0.19 -2.87 17.56
N ASN A 59 -0.08 -1.79 18.35
CA ASN A 59 1.14 -0.99 18.43
C ASN A 59 1.43 -0.67 19.89
N TRP A 60 2.49 -1.27 20.44
CA TRP A 60 2.92 -1.07 21.81
C TRP A 60 3.05 0.41 22.21
N ARG A 61 3.33 1.33 21.26
CA ARG A 61 3.42 2.77 21.57
C ARG A 61 2.09 3.37 21.99
N LYS A 62 0.97 2.87 21.45
CA LYS A 62 -0.38 3.29 21.87
C LYS A 62 -0.71 2.80 23.29
N GLU A 63 -0.07 1.73 23.74
CA GLU A 63 -0.31 1.13 25.06
C GLU A 63 0.64 1.68 26.12
N LEU A 64 1.92 1.83 25.79
CA LEU A 64 2.99 2.11 26.76
C LEU A 64 3.51 3.55 26.74
N VAL A 65 3.28 4.30 25.66
CA VAL A 65 3.88 5.64 25.48
C VAL A 65 2.81 6.72 25.47
N GLU A 66 1.92 6.70 24.49
CA GLU A 66 0.93 7.75 24.28
C GLU A 66 -0.30 7.19 23.55
N PRO A 67 -1.50 7.22 24.18
CA PRO A 67 -2.72 6.66 23.58
C PRO A 67 -3.13 7.27 22.24
N ASP A 68 -2.81 8.54 22.00
CA ASP A 68 -3.12 9.27 20.77
C ASP A 68 -1.98 9.26 19.74
N TYR A 69 -0.95 8.42 19.93
CA TYR A 69 0.13 8.25 18.96
C TYR A 69 -0.39 7.96 17.54
N LYS A 70 -0.06 8.85 16.59
CA LYS A 70 -0.51 8.82 15.18
C LYS A 70 -2.03 8.80 15.00
N SER A 71 -2.79 9.32 15.97
CA SER A 71 -4.24 9.47 15.90
C SER A 71 -4.69 10.32 14.70
N ASN A 72 -3.85 11.24 14.22
CA ASN A 72 -4.09 12.02 13.00
C ASN A 72 -4.22 11.17 11.71
N ARG A 73 -3.84 9.89 11.76
CA ARG A 73 -4.01 8.93 10.66
C ARG A 73 -5.25 8.04 10.86
N LYS A 74 -5.89 8.11 12.03
CA LYS A 74 -7.11 7.36 12.35
C LYS A 74 -8.22 7.84 11.43
N GLY A 75 -8.82 6.93 10.67
CA GLY A 75 -9.87 7.24 9.70
C GLY A 75 -9.39 7.46 8.26
N SER A 76 -8.07 7.53 8.02
CA SER A 76 -7.56 7.45 6.64
C SER A 76 -7.59 6.00 6.17
N ARG A 77 -8.33 5.72 5.10
CA ARG A 77 -8.35 4.38 4.50
C ARG A 77 -7.00 4.04 3.88
N LYS A 78 -6.72 2.74 3.78
CA LYS A 78 -5.69 2.27 2.85
C LYS A 78 -6.12 2.55 1.40
N PRO A 79 -5.17 2.73 0.48
CA PRO A 79 -5.47 2.84 -0.95
C PRO A 79 -6.25 1.62 -1.44
N LEU A 80 -7.01 1.78 -2.52
CA LEU A 80 -7.64 0.67 -3.23
C LEU A 80 -6.56 -0.29 -3.75
N ALA A 81 -6.93 -1.56 -3.92
CA ALA A 81 -6.04 -2.68 -4.22
C ALA A 81 -4.93 -2.96 -3.19
N TYR A 82 -4.78 -2.20 -2.09
CA TYR A 82 -3.77 -2.44 -1.06
C TYR A 82 -3.77 -3.87 -0.50
N TYR A 83 -4.93 -4.34 -0.04
CA TYR A 83 -5.04 -5.69 0.52
C TYR A 83 -4.93 -6.77 -0.54
N ALA A 84 -5.44 -6.54 -1.76
CA ALA A 84 -5.27 -7.48 -2.87
C ALA A 84 -3.79 -7.70 -3.23
N VAL A 85 -2.96 -6.64 -3.19
CA VAL A 85 -1.51 -6.76 -3.38
C VAL A 85 -0.85 -7.51 -2.23
N ILE A 86 -1.28 -7.32 -0.98
CA ILE A 86 -0.76 -8.10 0.16
C ILE A 86 -1.10 -9.58 0.00
N GLU A 87 -2.36 -9.90 -0.32
CA GLU A 87 -2.80 -11.28 -0.54
C GLU A 87 -1.99 -11.97 -1.65
N GLU A 88 -1.60 -11.25 -2.70
CA GLU A 88 -0.75 -11.82 -3.74
C GLU A 88 0.68 -12.06 -3.25
N ILE A 89 1.26 -11.15 -2.47
CA ILE A 89 2.58 -11.34 -1.84
C ILE A 89 2.58 -12.56 -0.94
N GLU A 90 1.52 -12.77 -0.15
CA GLU A 90 1.39 -13.90 0.77
C GLU A 90 1.23 -15.26 0.06
N ARG A 91 0.93 -15.28 -1.24
CA ARG A 91 0.84 -16.50 -2.05
C ARG A 91 2.16 -16.94 -2.66
N LEU A 92 3.16 -16.05 -2.75
CA LEU A 92 4.49 -16.32 -3.30
C LEU A 92 5.35 -17.11 -2.32
#